data_AF-X1E2G9-F1
#
_entry.id   AF-X1E2G9-F1
#
_cell.length_a   1.000
_cell.length_b   1.000
_cell.length_c   1.000
_cell.angle_alpha   90.00
_cell.angle_beta   90.00
_cell.angle_gamma   90.00
#
_symmetry.space_group_name_H-M   'P 1'
#
loop_
_entity.id
_entity.type
_entity.pdbx_description
1 polymer ?
#
loop_
_entity_poly.entity_id
_entity_poly.type
_entity_poly.pdbx_seq_one_letter_code
_entity_poly.pdbx_strand_id
1 'polypeptide(L)'
;ARNPYGKRLVIDLYKQYNRTIRVSQETDKNILQYAKQVCSGRECVPSLAIAGAILKDIKEYRGDDEITIYRDPLNQYGPCQNGAWPVLWDILFKKRLNIENAFFCIAPYISFIFVSPI
;
A
#
# COMPACT_ATOMS: atom_id res chain seq x y z
N ALA A 1 -1.31 -21.68 3.42
CA ALA A 1 -2.27 -21.03 2.50
C ALA A 1 -3.06 -19.97 3.27
N ARG A 2 -3.05 -18.70 2.83
CA ARG A 2 -3.89 -17.66 3.45
C ARG A 2 -5.36 -17.96 3.14
N ASN A 3 -6.19 -18.01 4.17
CA ASN A 3 -7.59 -18.43 4.12
C ASN A 3 -8.42 -17.61 3.09
N PRO A 4 -9.01 -18.23 2.04
CA PRO A 4 -9.79 -17.51 1.02
C PRO A 4 -11.04 -16.82 1.58
N TYR A 5 -11.62 -17.35 2.67
CA TYR A 5 -12.74 -16.75 3.37
C TYR A 5 -12.34 -15.47 4.10
N GLY A 6 -11.12 -15.42 4.67
CA GLY A 6 -10.61 -14.24 5.35
C GLY A 6 -10.51 -13.03 4.41
N LYS A 7 -10.04 -13.25 3.16
CA LYS A 7 -9.99 -12.18 2.15
C LYS A 7 -11.40 -11.65 1.81
N ARG A 8 -12.38 -12.55 1.63
CA ARG A 8 -13.76 -12.16 1.32
C ARG A 8 -14.41 -11.37 2.46
N LEU A 9 -14.25 -11.83 3.70
CA LEU A 9 -14.75 -11.13 4.89
C LEU A 9 -14.25 -9.68 4.99
N VAL A 10 -12.94 -9.47 4.76
CA VAL A 10 -12.38 -8.11 4.77
C VAL A 10 -12.97 -7.28 3.63
N ILE A 11 -13.05 -7.84 2.42
CA ILE A 11 -13.64 -7.13 1.27
C ILE A 11 -15.09 -6.71 1.58
N ASP A 12 -15.89 -7.62 2.10
CA ASP A 12 -17.31 -7.38 2.38
C ASP A 12 -17.50 -6.36 3.51
N LEU A 13 -16.66 -6.39 4.56
CA LEU A 13 -16.66 -5.39 5.62
C LEU A 13 -16.44 -3.98 5.07
N TYR A 14 -15.42 -3.77 4.24
CA TYR A 14 -15.14 -2.44 3.69
C TYR A 14 -16.24 -1.96 2.72
N LYS A 15 -16.84 -2.88 1.96
CA LYS A 15 -17.99 -2.57 1.10
C LYS A 15 -19.21 -2.09 1.89
N GLN A 16 -19.47 -2.64 3.08
CA GLN A 16 -20.57 -2.17 3.95
C GLN A 16 -20.42 -0.68 4.34
N TYR A 17 -19.19 -0.15 4.35
CA TYR A 17 -18.90 1.25 4.60
C TYR A 17 -18.73 2.08 3.32
N ASN A 18 -19.20 1.57 2.17
CA ASN A 18 -19.07 2.19 0.85
C ASN A 18 -17.60 2.49 0.47
N ARG A 19 -16.67 1.61 0.87
CA ARG A 19 -15.24 1.74 0.56
C ARG A 19 -14.82 0.71 -0.47
N THR A 20 -14.07 1.15 -1.47
CA THR A 20 -13.39 0.26 -2.42
C THR A 20 -12.16 -0.36 -1.76
N ILE A 21 -11.97 -1.66 -1.96
CA ILE A 21 -10.79 -2.38 -1.46
C ILE A 21 -10.14 -3.16 -2.58
N ARG A 22 -8.85 -2.88 -2.80
CA ARG A 22 -7.99 -3.57 -3.75
C ARG A 22 -6.93 -4.34 -2.97
N VAL A 23 -6.78 -5.61 -3.30
CA VAL A 23 -5.83 -6.50 -2.63
C VAL A 23 -4.81 -6.95 -3.66
N SER A 24 -3.54 -6.57 -3.44
CA SER A 24 -2.41 -7.05 -4.23
C SER A 24 -2.45 -8.57 -4.37
N GLN A 25 -2.09 -9.06 -5.55
CA GLN A 25 -1.80 -10.47 -5.74
C GLN A 25 -0.43 -10.83 -5.15
N GLU A 26 -0.09 -12.11 -5.18
CA GLU A 26 1.23 -12.61 -4.78
C GLU A 26 2.35 -11.89 -5.54
N THR A 27 3.48 -11.69 -4.87
CA THR A 27 4.63 -11.00 -5.48
C THR A 27 5.22 -11.86 -6.60
N ASP A 28 5.28 -11.28 -7.81
CA ASP A 28 5.89 -11.91 -8.98
C ASP A 28 6.97 -10.99 -9.61
N LYS A 29 7.60 -11.49 -10.68
CA LYS A 29 8.60 -10.72 -11.42
C LYS A 29 8.06 -9.39 -11.96
N ASN A 30 6.78 -9.32 -12.32
CA ASN A 30 6.17 -8.12 -12.91
C ASN A 30 6.01 -7.03 -11.85
N ILE A 31 5.57 -7.40 -10.65
CA ILE A 31 5.51 -6.50 -9.49
C ILE A 31 6.90 -5.93 -9.19
N LEU A 32 7.95 -6.76 -9.23
CA LEU A 32 9.31 -6.27 -9.02
C LEU A 32 9.81 -5.34 -10.13
N GLN A 33 9.33 -5.48 -11.38
CA GLN A 33 9.65 -4.52 -12.45
C GLN A 33 9.02 -3.14 -12.21
N TYR A 34 7.82 -3.08 -11.62
CA TYR A 34 7.24 -1.81 -11.19
C TYR A 34 8.15 -1.14 -10.15
N ALA A 35 8.62 -1.88 -9.14
CA ALA A 35 9.47 -1.34 -8.10
C ALA A 35 10.76 -0.68 -8.65
N LYS A 36 11.39 -1.25 -9.68
CA LYS A 36 12.61 -0.72 -10.30
C LYS A 36 12.47 0.67 -10.92
N GLN A 37 11.24 1.11 -11.20
CA GLN A 37 11.00 2.44 -11.77
C GLN A 37 11.21 3.55 -10.74
N VAL A 38 11.17 3.21 -9.45
CA VAL A 38 11.20 4.18 -8.33
C VAL A 38 12.22 3.84 -7.25
N CYS A 39 12.61 2.57 -7.14
CA CYS A 39 13.60 2.06 -6.18
C CYS A 39 14.94 1.79 -6.85
N SER A 40 16.02 1.82 -6.06
CA SER A 40 17.39 1.59 -6.54
C SER A 40 17.73 0.11 -6.77
N GLY A 41 16.93 -0.81 -6.20
CA GLY A 41 17.21 -2.24 -6.18
C GLY A 41 18.13 -2.68 -5.05
N ARG A 42 18.57 -1.74 -4.18
CA ARG A 42 19.34 -2.04 -2.96
C ARG A 42 18.46 -2.27 -1.74
N GLU A 43 17.19 -1.94 -1.86
CA GLU A 43 16.18 -2.15 -0.82
C GLU A 43 15.89 -3.64 -0.64
N CYS A 44 15.43 -4.04 0.54
CA CYS A 44 15.11 -5.44 0.81
C CYS A 44 13.93 -5.91 -0.06
N VAL A 45 13.91 -7.21 -0.38
CA VAL A 45 12.89 -7.82 -1.25
C VAL A 45 11.45 -7.49 -0.80
N PRO A 46 11.09 -7.52 0.50
CA PRO A 46 9.75 -7.11 0.93
C PRO A 46 9.41 -5.66 0.57
N SER A 47 10.37 -4.75 0.72
CA SER A 47 10.18 -3.33 0.39
C SER A 47 9.97 -3.13 -1.11
N LEU A 48 10.74 -3.84 -1.95
CA LEU A 48 10.56 -3.82 -3.40
C LEU A 48 9.21 -4.41 -3.80
N ALA A 49 8.80 -5.51 -3.19
CA ALA A 49 7.50 -6.15 -3.45
C ALA A 49 6.34 -5.19 -3.16
N ILE A 50 6.35 -4.53 -2.00
CA ILE A 50 5.32 -3.57 -1.61
C ILE A 50 5.34 -2.35 -2.54
N ALA A 51 6.52 -1.79 -2.82
CA ALA A 51 6.63 -0.61 -3.69
C ALA A 51 6.15 -0.89 -5.11
N GLY A 52 6.47 -2.07 -5.64
CA GLY A 52 5.99 -2.54 -6.92
C GLY A 52 4.47 -2.70 -6.96
N ALA A 53 3.88 -3.29 -5.92
CA ALA A 53 2.43 -3.49 -5.85
C ALA A 53 1.68 -2.15 -5.77
N ILE A 54 2.19 -1.21 -4.97
CA ILE A 54 1.65 0.14 -4.85
C ILE A 54 1.77 0.88 -6.18
N LEU A 55 2.94 0.87 -6.82
CA LEU A 55 3.12 1.57 -8.08
C LEU A 55 2.24 0.98 -9.19
N LYS A 56 2.04 -0.34 -9.19
CA LYS A 56 1.08 -0.98 -10.08
C LYS A 56 -0.35 -0.48 -9.83
N ASP A 57 -0.78 -0.39 -8.57
CA ASP A 57 -2.12 0.14 -8.23
C ASP A 57 -2.31 1.56 -8.74
N ILE A 58 -1.34 2.42 -8.46
CA ILE A 58 -1.34 3.82 -8.89
C ILE A 58 -1.45 3.94 -10.41
N LYS A 59 -0.74 3.09 -11.16
CA LYS A 59 -0.68 3.20 -12.63
C LYS A 59 -1.84 2.54 -13.35
N GLU A 60 -2.40 1.47 -12.81
CA GLU A 60 -3.37 0.64 -13.53
C GLU A 60 -4.80 0.74 -13.00
N TYR A 61 -5.01 1.08 -11.73
CA TYR A 61 -6.32 0.92 -11.09
C TYR A 61 -6.82 2.14 -10.32
N ARG A 62 -5.91 2.96 -9.78
CA ARG A 62 -6.26 4.11 -8.96
C ARG A 62 -6.75 5.27 -9.83
N GLY A 63 -7.86 5.90 -9.44
CA GLY A 63 -8.32 7.16 -10.01
C GLY A 63 -7.58 8.37 -9.43
N ASP A 64 -7.43 9.44 -10.21
CA ASP A 64 -6.67 10.63 -9.80
C ASP A 64 -7.28 11.33 -8.57
N ASP A 65 -8.62 11.36 -8.48
CA ASP A 65 -9.37 11.98 -7.38
C ASP A 65 -9.57 11.05 -6.16
N GLU A 66 -9.03 9.82 -6.20
CA GLU A 66 -9.23 8.84 -5.14
C GLU A 66 -8.30 9.08 -3.93
N ILE A 67 -8.85 9.17 -2.72
CA ILE A 67 -8.04 9.08 -1.49
C ILE A 67 -7.73 7.62 -1.20
N THR A 68 -6.46 7.22 -1.33
CA THR A 68 -6.03 5.81 -1.19
C THR A 68 -5.17 5.60 0.04
N ILE A 69 -5.49 4.55 0.81
CA ILE A 69 -4.70 4.12 1.97
C ILE A 69 -4.10 2.75 1.68
N TYR A 70 -2.78 2.70 1.53
CA TYR A 70 -2.02 1.46 1.39
C TYR A 70 -1.66 0.90 2.76
N ARG A 71 -2.03 -0.37 2.99
CA ARG A 71 -1.72 -1.10 4.22
C ARG A 71 -0.72 -2.21 3.96
N ASP A 72 0.29 -2.29 4.83
CA ASP A 72 1.27 -3.35 4.87
C ASP A 72 0.63 -4.66 5.39
N PRO A 73 0.76 -5.79 4.67
CA PRO A 73 0.31 -7.08 5.16
C PRO A 73 1.24 -7.73 6.20
N LEU A 74 2.40 -7.14 6.50
CA LEU A 74 3.39 -7.72 7.41
C LEU A 74 3.11 -7.31 8.86
N ASN A 75 2.73 -8.29 9.69
CA ASN A 75 2.68 -8.13 11.13
C ASN A 75 4.09 -8.28 11.72
N GLN A 76 4.90 -7.23 11.55
CA GLN A 76 6.25 -7.14 12.08
C GLN A 76 6.41 -5.77 12.77
N TYR A 77 7.32 -5.68 13.74
CA TYR A 77 7.69 -4.43 14.43
C TYR A 77 9.18 -4.17 14.28
N GLY A 78 9.67 -4.30 13.05
CA GLY A 78 11.09 -4.19 12.74
C GLY A 78 11.57 -2.73 12.59
N PRO A 79 12.89 -2.48 12.74
CA PRO A 79 13.47 -1.16 12.51
C PRO A 79 13.17 -0.61 11.10
N CYS A 80 13.03 -1.49 10.10
CA CYS A 80 12.67 -1.09 8.75
C CYS A 80 11.24 -0.53 8.65
N GLN A 81 10.24 -1.18 9.27
CA GLN A 81 8.85 -0.72 9.23
C GLN A 81 8.64 0.58 10.00
N ASN A 82 9.33 0.74 11.13
CA ASN A 82 9.17 1.91 11.98
C ASN A 82 10.01 3.10 11.55
N GLY A 83 11.09 2.88 10.78
CA GLY A 83 12.01 3.93 10.34
C GLY A 83 12.11 4.07 8.82
N ALA A 84 12.70 3.07 8.16
CA ALA A 84 13.09 3.18 6.75
C ALA A 84 11.91 3.24 5.77
N TRP A 85 10.84 2.48 6.02
CA TRP A 85 9.70 2.37 5.12
C TRP A 85 8.87 3.66 5.06
N PRO A 86 8.47 4.30 6.17
CA PRO A 86 7.80 5.59 6.13
C PRO A 86 8.54 6.63 5.28
N VAL A 87 9.87 6.70 5.41
CA VAL A 87 10.71 7.60 4.62
C VAL A 87 10.70 7.22 3.13
N LEU A 88 10.77 5.93 2.82
CA LEU A 88 10.66 5.45 1.43
C LEU A 88 9.33 5.87 0.80
N TRP A 89 8.22 5.77 1.53
CA TRP A 89 6.89 6.12 1.03
C TRP A 89 6.69 7.61 0.86
N ASP A 90 7.23 8.41 1.78
CA ASP A 90 7.22 9.87 1.64
C ASP A 90 7.98 10.31 0.39
N ILE A 91 9.15 9.72 0.14
CA ILE A 91 9.92 9.96 -1.08
C ILE A 91 9.15 9.49 -2.31
N LEU A 92 8.54 8.29 -2.26
CA LEU A 92 7.79 7.75 -3.40
C LEU A 92 6.60 8.64 -3.77
N PHE A 93 5.69 8.90 -2.82
CA PHE A 93 4.47 9.64 -3.11
C PHE A 93 4.74 11.10 -3.38
N LYS A 94 5.50 11.79 -2.52
CA LYS A 94 5.68 13.24 -2.66
C LYS A 94 6.75 13.61 -3.67
N LYS A 95 7.91 12.94 -3.65
CA LYS A 95 9.05 13.37 -4.47
C LYS A 95 9.10 12.71 -5.85
N ARG A 96 8.67 11.46 -5.97
CA ARG A 96 8.77 10.72 -7.24
C ARG A 96 7.49 10.76 -8.06
N LEU A 97 6.33 10.69 -7.40
CA LEU A 97 5.03 10.59 -8.07
C LEU A 97 4.16 11.85 -7.96
N ASN A 98 4.51 12.77 -7.05
CA ASN A 98 3.74 13.99 -6.74
C ASN A 98 2.26 13.71 -6.46
N ILE A 99 1.98 12.68 -5.64
CA ILE A 99 0.63 12.27 -5.25
C ILE A 99 0.41 12.68 -3.79
N GLU A 100 -0.60 13.53 -3.57
CA GLU A 100 -0.92 14.06 -2.24
C GLU A 100 -2.02 13.26 -1.53
N ASN A 101 -2.90 12.60 -2.29
CA ASN A 101 -4.04 11.82 -1.80
C ASN A 101 -3.74 10.31 -1.68
N ALA A 102 -2.47 9.93 -1.49
CA ALA A 102 -2.04 8.56 -1.24
C ALA A 102 -1.21 8.48 0.05
N PHE A 103 -1.58 7.53 0.93
CA PHE A 103 -0.97 7.38 2.25
C PHE A 103 -0.56 5.92 2.48
N PHE A 104 0.59 5.71 3.13
CA PHE A 104 1.05 4.38 3.53
C PHE A 104 1.10 4.25 5.05
N CYS A 105 0.56 3.15 5.59
CA CYS A 105 0.64 2.71 6.99
C CYS A 105 0.69 3.83 8.03
N ILE A 106 -0.45 4.44 8.31
CA ILE A 106 -0.67 5.17 9.56
C ILE A 106 -1.01 4.13 10.64
N ALA A 107 0.05 3.53 11.21
CA ALA A 107 0.15 2.72 12.46
C ALA A 107 -0.74 1.47 12.67
N PRO A 108 -0.34 0.56 13.59
CA PRO A 108 -1.28 -0.14 14.45
C PRO A 108 -1.15 0.40 15.87
N TYR A 109 -1.59 1.62 16.13
CA TYR A 109 -2.05 2.04 17.46
C TYR A 109 -3.13 3.10 17.22
N ILE A 110 -4.38 2.74 17.54
CA ILE A 110 -5.59 3.57 17.46
C ILE A 110 -6.19 3.67 16.04
N SER A 111 -7.18 2.81 15.85
CA SER A 111 -8.05 2.74 14.67
C SER A 111 -9.06 3.90 14.65
N PHE A 112 -8.66 5.10 14.23
CA PHE A 112 -9.62 6.07 13.69
C PHE A 112 -8.93 6.89 12.59
N ILE A 113 -9.24 6.60 11.33
CA ILE A 113 -9.04 7.54 10.23
C ILE A 113 -10.44 7.99 9.81
N PHE A 114 -10.82 9.17 10.29
CA PHE A 114 -11.94 9.95 9.77
C PHE A 114 -11.55 10.48 8.39
N VAL A 115 -12.44 10.28 7.41
CA VAL A 115 -12.48 11.09 6.20
C VAL A 115 -13.96 11.42 6.00
N SER A 116 -14.28 12.72 6.14
CA SER A 116 -15.61 13.28 5.90
C SER A 116 -16.00 13.08 4.44
N PRO A 117 -17.30 12.88 4.12
CA PRO A 117 -17.76 13.14 2.76
C PRO A 117 -17.59 14.64 2.47
N ILE A 118 -17.11 14.95 1.27
CA ILE A 118 -17.52 16.18 0.57
C ILE A 118 -18.81 15.82 -0.15
#